data_AF-A0A7X3GIE7-F1
#
_entry.id   AF-A0A7X3GIE7-F1
#
_cell.length_a   1.000
_cell.length_b   1.000
_cell.length_c   1.000
_cell.angle_alpha   90.00
_cell.angle_beta   90.00
_cell.angle_gamma   90.00
#
_symmetry.space_group_name_H-M   'P 1'
#
loop_
_entity.id
_entity.type
_entity.pdbx_description
1 polymer ?
#
loop_
_entity_poly.entity_id
_entity_poly.type
_entity_poly.pdbx_seq_one_letter_code
_entity_poly.pdbx_strand_id
1 'polypeptide(L)' 'MNSVDKIKFLLFYGEAPEAACYGYLELNQDGNMIALYNSYGEEIDMFGGHEFVRIRALGKFDDEDRDNFYSLLESDGVG' A
#
# COMPACT_ATOMS: atom_id res chain seq x y z
N MET A 1 11.19 -8.83 -10.70
CA MET A 1 10.79 -7.41 -10.66
C MET A 1 10.09 -7.18 -9.33
N ASN A 2 10.32 -6.05 -8.69
CA ASN A 2 9.48 -5.68 -7.54
C ASN A 2 8.10 -5.28 -8.07
N SER A 3 7.07 -5.39 -7.24
CA SER A 3 5.71 -4.98 -7.61
C SER A 3 5.12 -4.10 -6.52
N VAL A 4 4.36 -3.09 -6.92
CA VAL A 4 3.64 -2.22 -6.00
C VAL A 4 2.15 -2.50 -6.15
N ASP A 5 1.53 -3.04 -5.11
CA ASP A 5 0.09 -3.32 -5.10
C ASP A 5 -0.64 -2.19 -4.37
N LYS A 6 -1.62 -1.55 -5.01
CA LYS A 6 -2.54 -0.67 -4.29
C LYS A 6 -3.47 -1.53 -3.46
N ILE A 7 -3.52 -1.29 -2.16
CA ILE A 7 -4.27 -2.12 -1.23
C ILE A 7 -5.17 -1.27 -0.35
N LYS A 8 -6.27 -1.90 0.06
CA LYS A 8 -7.03 -1.48 1.24
C LYS A 8 -6.54 -2.30 2.42
N PHE A 9 -6.26 -1.66 3.55
CA PHE A 9 -5.79 -2.33 4.76
C PHE A 9 -6.37 -1.70 6.03
N LEU A 10 -6.23 -2.40 7.14
CA LEU A 10 -6.44 -1.87 8.49
C LEU A 10 -5.10 -1.83 9.20
N LEU A 11 -4.80 -0.72 9.84
CA LEU A 11 -3.63 -0.55 10.69
C LEU A 11 -4.06 -0.68 12.16
N PHE A 12 -3.31 -1.43 12.95
CA PHE A 12 -3.56 -1.65 14.38
C PHE A 12 -2.39 -1.10 15.20
N TYR A 13 -2.75 -0.29 16.20
CA TYR A 13 -1.85 0.18 17.25
C TYR A 13 -2.33 -0.34 18.59
N GLY A 14 -1.73 -1.43 19.08
CA GLY A 14 -1.93 -1.93 20.45
C GLY A 14 -3.30 -2.54 20.75
N GLU A 15 -4.43 -1.89 20.42
CA GLU A 15 -5.78 -2.37 20.78
C GLU A 15 -6.93 -1.92 19.84
N ALA A 16 -6.77 -0.88 19.00
CA ALA A 16 -7.86 -0.39 18.14
C ALA A 16 -7.44 -0.19 16.67
N PRO A 17 -8.27 -0.63 15.69
CA PRO A 17 -8.04 -0.31 14.29
C PRO A 17 -8.22 1.19 14.06
N GLU A 18 -7.21 1.87 13.53
CA GLU A 18 -7.20 3.33 13.45
C GLU A 18 -8.14 3.86 12.35
N ALA A 19 -8.20 3.18 11.19
CA ALA A 19 -9.17 3.42 10.13
C ALA A 19 -9.00 2.37 9.02
N ALA A 20 -10.02 2.22 8.16
CA ALA A 20 -9.83 1.57 6.87
C ALA A 20 -8.95 2.47 5.98
N CYS A 21 -7.70 2.08 5.79
CA CYS A 21 -6.68 2.81 5.05
C CYS A 21 -6.62 2.34 3.59
N TYR A 22 -6.23 3.26 2.71
CA TYR A 22 -5.78 2.98 1.36
C TYR A 22 -4.31 3.34 1.24
N GLY A 23 -3.56 2.56 0.48
CA GLY A 23 -2.14 2.80 0.29
C GLY A 23 -1.51 1.77 -0.63
N TYR A 24 -0.20 1.65 -0.55
CA TYR A 24 0.59 0.87 -1.49
C TYR A 24 1.48 -0.12 -0.74
N LEU A 25 1.51 -1.36 -1.19
CA LEU A 25 2.32 -2.43 -0.66
C LEU A 25 3.42 -2.76 -1.67
N GLU A 26 4.67 -2.51 -1.30
CA GLU A 26 5.80 -2.91 -2.13
C GLU A 26 6.25 -4.32 -1.76
N LEU A 27 6.31 -5.17 -2.78
CA LEU A 27 6.73 -6.55 -2.68
C LEU A 27 8.03 -6.76 -3.47
N ASN A 28 8.93 -7.55 -2.89
CA ASN A 28 10.08 -8.04 -3.62
C ASN A 28 9.70 -9.18 -4.58
N GLN A 29 10.69 -9.68 -5.33
CA GLN A 29 10.48 -10.72 -6.35
C GLN A 29 9.94 -12.05 -5.79
N ASP A 30 10.18 -12.32 -4.50
CA ASP A 30 9.70 -13.51 -3.79
C ASP A 30 8.29 -13.31 -3.23
N GLY A 31 7.69 -12.13 -3.41
CA GLY A 31 6.39 -11.76 -2.85
C GLY A 31 6.44 -11.35 -1.38
N ASN A 32 7.63 -11.12 -0.82
CA ASN A 32 7.78 -10.61 0.54
C ASN A 32 7.59 -9.10 0.55
N MET A 33 6.84 -8.61 1.54
CA MET A 33 6.72 -7.17 1.78
C MET A 33 8.08 -6.58 2.15
N ILE A 34 8.41 -5.46 1.50
CA ILE A 34 9.59 -4.65 1.84
C ILE A 34 9.21 -3.26 2.34
N ALA A 35 8.07 -2.71 1.93
CA ALA A 35 7.55 -1.44 2.44
C ALA A 35 6.03 -1.37 2.35
N LEU A 36 5.43 -0.55 3.22
CA LEU A 36 4.02 -0.18 3.20
C LEU A 36 3.91 1.34 3.21
N TYR A 37 3.14 1.90 2.27
CA TYR A 37 2.94 3.33 2.13
C TYR A 37 1.47 3.69 2.36
N ASN A 38 1.22 4.86 2.94
CA ASN A 38 -0.12 5.42 3.03
C ASN A 38 -0.57 6.02 1.67
N SER A 39 -1.79 6.55 1.60
CA SER A 39 -2.34 7.16 0.38
C SER A 39 -1.56 8.38 -0.11
N TYR A 40 -0.75 9.01 0.76
CA TYR A 40 0.11 10.15 0.43
C TYR A 40 1.50 9.72 -0.06
N GLY A 41 1.79 8.42 -0.10
CA GLY A 41 3.11 7.89 -0.48
C GLY A 41 4.14 7.94 0.65
N GLU A 42 3.72 8.22 1.89
CA GLU A 42 4.60 8.20 3.05
C GLU A 42 4.73 6.76 3.58
N GLU A 43 5.96 6.34 3.85
CA GLU A 43 6.24 5.01 4.39
C GLU A 43 5.73 4.89 5.82
N ILE A 44 4.99 3.82 6.10
CA ILE A 44 4.51 3.46 7.43
C ILE A 44 5.58 2.62 8.11
N ASP A 45 6.12 3.09 9.23
CA ASP A 45 7.15 2.38 9.99
C ASP A 45 6.61 1.09 10.62
N MET A 46 6.78 -0.04 9.94
CA MET A 46 6.31 -1.34 10.42
C MET A 46 7.12 -1.88 11.63
N PHE A 47 8.27 -1.29 11.98
CA PHE A 47 9.08 -1.71 13.12
C PHE A 47 8.67 -1.04 14.43
N GLY A 48 7.80 -0.02 14.39
CA GLY A 48 7.24 0.68 15.55
C GLY A 48 6.16 -0.10 16.33
N GLY A 49 5.97 -1.40 16.08
CA GLY A 49 4.92 -2.22 16.67
C GLY A 49 3.57 -2.10 15.96
N HIS A 50 3.58 -1.72 14.66
CA HIS A 50 2.37 -1.64 13.86
C HIS A 50 2.05 -3.00 13.26
N GLU A 51 0.80 -3.42 13.39
CA GLU A 51 0.29 -4.58 12.68
C GLU A 51 -0.66 -4.10 11.59
N PHE A 52 -0.67 -4.76 10.43
CA PHE A 52 -1.63 -4.46 9.38
C PHE A 52 -2.29 -5.71 8.85
N VAL A 53 -3.55 -5.57 8.44
CA VAL A 53 -4.29 -6.61 7.73
C VAL A 53 -4.62 -6.09 6.34
N ARG A 54 -4.08 -6.75 5.31
CA ARG A 54 -4.47 -6.51 3.92
C ARG A 54 -5.91 -6.98 3.71
N ILE A 55 -6.83 -6.04 3.48
CA ILE A 55 -8.24 -6.35 3.20
C ILE A 55 -8.41 -6.80 1.76
N ARG A 56 -7.84 -6.06 0.80
CA ARG A 56 -8.00 -6.32 -0.64
C ARG A 56 -6.92 -5.61 -1.46
N ALA A 57 -6.44 -6.27 -2.52
CA ALA A 57 -5.70 -5.60 -3.58
C ALA A 57 -6.66 -4.93 -4.56
N LEU A 58 -6.47 -3.64 -4.81
CA LEU A 58 -7.29 -2.79 -5.68
C LEU A 58 -6.69 -2.64 -7.07
N GLY A 59 -5.37 -2.78 -7.19
CA GLY A 59 -4.63 -2.74 -8.45
C GLY A 59 -3.20 -3.21 -8.23
N LYS A 60 -2.55 -3.65 -9.30
CA LYS A 60 -1.12 -3.99 -9.32
C LYS A 60 -0.43 -3.01 -10.25
N PHE A 61 0.72 -2.52 -9.83
CA PHE A 61 1.55 -1.60 -10.58
C PHE A 61 2.93 -2.26 -10.72
N ASP A 62 3.43 -2.30 -11.94
CA ASP A 62 4.79 -2.72 -12.21
C ASP A 62 5.70 -1.51 -12.54
N ASP A 63 6.97 -1.77 -12.84
CA ASP A 63 7.95 -0.71 -13.12
C ASP A 63 7.59 0.14 -14.37
N GLU A 64 6.74 -0.35 -15.29
CA GLU A 64 6.23 0.44 -16.43
C GLU A 64 5.10 1.40 -15.99
N ASP A 65 4.32 1.02 -14.98
CA ASP A 65 3.21 1.83 -14.45
C ASP A 65 3.66 2.95 -13.49
N ARG A 66 4.88 2.84 -12.93
CA ARG A 66 5.43 3.80 -11.95
C ARG A 66 5.56 5.22 -12.53
N ASP A 67 5.88 5.35 -13.81
CA ASP A 67 6.01 6.66 -14.48
C ASP A 67 4.64 7.35 -14.70
N ASN A 68 3.53 6.60 -14.57
CA ASN A 68 2.15 7.09 -14.73
C ASN A 68 1.37 7.13 -13.40
N PHE A 69 2.06 7.00 -12.26
CA PHE A 69 1.49 6.87 -10.92
C PHE A 69 0.36 7.86 -10.62
N TYR A 70 0.55 9.15 -10.95
CA TYR A 70 -0.46 10.20 -10.71
C TYR A 70 -1.66 10.14 -11.65
N SER A 71 -1.48 9.68 -12.91
CA SER A 71 -2.57 9.55 -13.87
C SER A 71 -3.48 8.36 -13.57
N LEU A 72 -2.92 7.29 -13.00
CA LEU A 72 -3.68 6.12 -12.54
C LEU A 72 -4.48 6.43 -11.26
N LEU A 73 -3.96 7.33 -10.41
CA LEU A 73 -4.66 7.86 -9.23
C LEU A 73 -5.99 8.55 -9.57
N GLU A 74 -6.01 9.40 -10.61
CA GLU A 74 -7.23 10.09 -11.07
C GLU A 74 -8.21 9.14 -11.79
N SER A 75 -7.70 8.19 -12.58
CA SER A 75 -8.55 7.26 -13.33
C SER A 75 -9.25 6.21 -12.46
N ASP A 76 -8.67 5.82 -11.33
CA ASP A 76 -9.27 4.86 -10.39
C ASP A 76 -10.39 5.46 -9.52
N GLY A 77 -10.70 6.75 -9.66
CA GLY A 77 -11.76 7.42 -8.91
C GLY A 77 -11.47 7.54 -7.41
N VAL A 78 -10.19 7.62 -7.04
CA VAL A 78 -9.72 7.83 -5.65
C VAL A 78 -9.39 9.32 -5.41
N GLY A 79 -9.98 10.21 -6.23
CA GLY A 79 -9.93 11.67 -6.07
C GLY A 79 -11.04 12.19 -5.16
#